data_AF-A0A349S6C0-F1
#
_entry.id   AF-A0A349S6C0-F1
#
_cell.length_a   1.000
_cell.length_b   1.000
_cell.length_c   1.000
_cell.angle_alpha   90.00
_cell.angle_beta   90.00
_cell.angle_gamma   90.00
#
_symmetry.space_group_name_H-M   'P 1'
#
loop_
_entity.id
_entity.type
_entity.pdbx_description
1 polymer ?
#
loop_
_entity_poly.entity_id
_entity_poly.type
_entity_poly.pdbx_seq_one_letter_code
_entity_poly.pdbx_strand_id
1 'polypeptide(L)'
;MARASYQPMSSWRLNLVKVAFITVVIILIAYLVDMQLNEADFLQKQAKSRHQRNIDIVAHRGMILDRHGEPLAISSPVHSVWVNPQHFEPSREQLKKLGQVLNITAGQLQGKLKNTATKHFVYIQRGVSPDIAAAVKALKIPGLALQREYKRYYPAGEVTAHILGFTNIDDKGQEGVELSHNAQLEGTNGKKRMYRNGIGQFVEGGTLLKREKDGENIQLSIDLRLQYLTYQALKQAVSHHKAASGSAVIVDVNTGEVLAMANQPTFNPNNRRALHAADYRNRAVTDLFEPGSTIKPFIIASALKSKKFTTASIIDTSPGI
;
A
#
# COMPACT_ATOMS: atom_id res chain seq x y z
N MET A 1 -22.65 -44.58 -87.31
CA MET A 1 -23.71 -45.10 -86.42
C MET A 1 -23.02 -45.67 -85.18
N ALA A 2 -23.35 -45.39 -83.92
CA ALA A 2 -24.49 -44.71 -83.32
C ALA A 2 -24.02 -43.96 -82.04
N ARG A 3 -24.58 -42.77 -81.79
CA ARG A 3 -24.36 -41.99 -80.57
C ARG A 3 -25.13 -42.66 -79.42
N ALA A 4 -24.45 -42.95 -78.32
CA ALA A 4 -25.09 -43.40 -77.09
C ALA A 4 -26.03 -42.30 -76.57
N SER A 5 -27.33 -42.55 -76.66
CA SER A 5 -28.39 -41.67 -76.17
C SER A 5 -28.43 -41.72 -74.64
N TYR A 6 -28.01 -40.62 -74.01
CA TYR A 6 -28.20 -40.41 -72.58
C TYR A 6 -29.71 -40.34 -72.28
N GLN A 7 -30.23 -41.30 -71.52
CA GLN A 7 -31.61 -41.24 -71.05
C GLN A 7 -31.75 -40.06 -70.07
N PRO A 8 -32.72 -39.14 -70.24
CA PRO A 8 -32.94 -38.08 -69.29
C PRO A 8 -33.38 -38.71 -67.97
N MET A 9 -32.54 -38.62 -66.93
CA MET A 9 -32.93 -38.98 -65.57
C MET A 9 -34.24 -38.27 -65.23
N SER A 10 -35.22 -38.97 -64.65
CA SER A 10 -36.54 -38.38 -64.38
C SER A 10 -36.39 -37.12 -63.53
N SER A 11 -36.95 -36.01 -64.03
CA SER A 11 -36.83 -34.67 -63.45
C SER A 11 -37.25 -34.61 -61.97
N TRP A 12 -38.14 -35.51 -61.56
CA TRP A 12 -38.57 -35.73 -60.18
C TRP A 12 -37.42 -36.11 -59.23
N ARG A 13 -36.55 -37.06 -59.62
CA ARG A 13 -35.45 -37.51 -58.74
C ARG A 13 -34.42 -36.39 -58.52
N LEU A 14 -34.13 -35.64 -59.57
CA LEU A 14 -33.22 -34.49 -59.50
C LEU A 14 -33.81 -33.36 -58.63
N ASN A 15 -35.10 -33.07 -58.76
CA ASN A 15 -35.77 -32.05 -57.95
C ASN A 15 -35.86 -32.47 -56.47
N LEU A 16 -36.06 -33.75 -56.18
CA LEU A 16 -36.05 -34.27 -54.82
C LEU A 16 -34.69 -34.10 -54.14
N VAL A 17 -33.60 -34.42 -54.84
CA VAL A 17 -32.23 -34.21 -54.33
C VAL A 17 -31.93 -32.72 -54.13
N LYS A 18 -32.36 -31.85 -55.05
CA LYS A 18 -32.19 -30.39 -54.92
C LYS A 18 -32.94 -29.87 -53.69
N VAL A 19 -34.19 -30.28 -53.49
CA VAL A 19 -34.97 -29.87 -52.31
C VAL A 19 -34.32 -30.39 -51.03
N ALA A 20 -33.91 -31.66 -50.99
CA ALA A 20 -33.21 -32.21 -49.83
C ALA A 20 -31.92 -31.43 -49.51
N PHE A 21 -31.12 -31.10 -50.53
CA PHE A 21 -29.90 -30.31 -50.36
C PHE A 21 -30.19 -28.89 -49.87
N ILE A 22 -31.17 -28.20 -50.45
CA ILE A 22 -31.59 -26.86 -50.01
C ILE A 22 -32.08 -26.90 -48.57
N THR A 23 -32.87 -27.90 -48.18
CA THR A 23 -33.34 -28.07 -46.81
C THR A 23 -32.19 -28.26 -45.84
N VAL A 24 -31.19 -29.08 -46.17
CA VAL A 24 -29.98 -29.26 -45.35
C VAL A 24 -29.21 -27.95 -45.21
N VAL A 25 -29.04 -27.20 -46.29
CA VAL A 25 -28.36 -25.89 -46.27
C VAL A 25 -29.13 -24.90 -45.39
N ILE A 26 -30.46 -24.85 -45.48
CA ILE A 26 -31.29 -23.98 -44.63
C ILE A 26 -31.15 -24.36 -43.16
N ILE A 27 -31.14 -25.66 -42.82
CA ILE A 27 -30.95 -26.12 -41.44
C ILE A 27 -29.57 -25.72 -40.92
N LEU A 28 -28.51 -25.86 -41.73
CA LEU A 28 -27.15 -25.44 -41.34
C LEU A 28 -27.06 -23.92 -41.14
N ILE A 29 -27.70 -23.12 -42.01
CA ILE A 29 -27.75 -21.67 -41.85
C ILE A 29 -28.53 -21.29 -40.58
N ALA A 30 -29.68 -21.91 -40.33
CA ALA A 30 -30.47 -21.67 -39.13
C ALA A 30 -29.69 -22.03 -37.86
N TYR A 31 -28.95 -23.15 -37.87
CA TYR A 31 -28.09 -23.55 -36.77
C TYR A 31 -26.92 -22.58 -36.53
N LEU A 32 -26.29 -22.09 -37.60
CA LEU A 32 -25.23 -21.08 -37.49
C LEU A 32 -25.76 -19.74 -36.96
N VAL A 33 -26.94 -19.31 -37.42
CA VAL A 33 -27.58 -18.09 -36.92
C VAL A 33 -27.96 -18.22 -35.44
N ASP A 34 -28.50 -19.38 -35.03
CA ASP A 34 -28.80 -19.67 -33.63
C ASP A 34 -27.54 -19.63 -32.75
N MET A 35 -26.47 -20.29 -33.17
CA MET A 35 -25.17 -20.26 -32.49
C MET A 35 -24.60 -18.83 -32.41
N GLN A 36 -24.72 -18.04 -33.48
CA GLN A 36 -24.17 -16.70 -33.55
C GLN A 36 -25.00 -15.65 -32.80
N LEU A 37 -26.30 -15.87 -32.59
CA LEU A 37 -27.17 -14.97 -31.82
C LEU A 37 -27.23 -15.36 -30.33
N ASN A 38 -27.31 -16.65 -30.01
CA ASN A 38 -27.50 -17.12 -28.63
C ASN A 38 -26.18 -17.41 -27.90
N GLU A 39 -25.15 -17.92 -28.59
CA GLU A 39 -23.88 -18.27 -27.94
C GLU A 39 -22.78 -17.22 -28.13
N ALA A 40 -22.89 -16.28 -29.07
CA ALA A 40 -21.85 -15.27 -29.26
C ALA A 40 -21.66 -14.40 -28.01
N ASP A 41 -22.74 -14.02 -27.32
CA ASP A 41 -22.64 -13.27 -26.06
C ASP A 41 -22.04 -14.11 -24.92
N PHE A 42 -22.35 -15.41 -24.89
CA PHE A 42 -21.79 -16.35 -23.91
C PHE A 42 -20.29 -16.58 -24.14
N LEU A 43 -19.90 -16.89 -25.38
CA LEU A 43 -18.51 -17.09 -25.80
C LEU A 43 -17.68 -15.81 -25.67
N GLN A 44 -18.25 -14.64 -26.00
CA GLN A 44 -17.59 -13.36 -25.77
C GLN A 44 -17.45 -13.04 -24.28
N LYS A 45 -18.45 -13.32 -23.44
CA LYS A 45 -18.32 -13.17 -21.98
C LYS A 45 -17.25 -14.10 -21.42
N GLN A 46 -17.16 -15.33 -21.92
CA GLN A 46 -16.16 -16.31 -21.50
C GLN A 46 -14.75 -15.96 -22.01
N ALA A 47 -14.61 -15.41 -23.21
CA ALA A 47 -13.36 -14.85 -23.72
C ALA A 47 -12.93 -13.60 -22.93
N LYS A 48 -13.86 -12.68 -22.65
CA LYS A 48 -13.62 -11.48 -21.84
C LYS A 48 -13.19 -11.84 -20.41
N SER A 49 -13.82 -12.84 -19.76
CA SER A 49 -13.46 -13.25 -18.40
C SER A 49 -12.07 -13.94 -18.31
N ARG A 50 -11.64 -14.59 -19.39
CA ARG A 50 -10.34 -15.27 -19.48
C ARG A 50 -9.19 -14.32 -19.81
N HIS A 51 -9.40 -13.34 -20.70
CA HIS A 51 -8.32 -12.46 -21.18
C HIS A 51 -8.29 -11.08 -20.52
N GLN A 52 -9.39 -10.61 -19.93
CA GLN A 52 -9.46 -9.29 -19.31
C GLN A 52 -9.14 -9.37 -17.82
N ARG A 53 -8.22 -8.52 -17.37
CA ARG A 53 -7.93 -8.33 -15.95
C ARG A 53 -7.95 -6.85 -15.62
N ASN A 54 -8.66 -6.51 -14.55
CA ASN A 54 -8.56 -5.19 -13.97
C ASN A 54 -7.34 -5.20 -13.05
N ILE A 55 -6.42 -4.27 -13.28
CA ILE A 55 -5.30 -4.01 -12.39
C ILE A 55 -5.54 -2.67 -11.70
N ASP A 56 -5.14 -2.59 -10.43
CA ASP A 56 -5.21 -1.34 -9.69
C ASP A 56 -3.99 -0.48 -10.03
N ILE A 57 -4.24 0.81 -10.28
CA ILE A 57 -3.18 1.83 -10.35
C ILE A 57 -3.09 2.40 -8.95
N VAL A 58 -1.99 2.11 -8.26
CA VAL A 58 -1.75 2.54 -6.89
C VAL A 58 -1.60 4.07 -6.86
N ALA A 59 -2.42 4.74 -6.07
CA ALA A 59 -2.35 6.18 -5.83
C ALA A 59 -1.13 6.51 -4.94
N HIS A 60 -0.64 7.74 -5.05
CA HIS A 60 0.41 8.20 -4.16
C HIS A 60 -0.18 8.61 -2.81
N ARG A 61 0.35 8.07 -1.71
CA ARG A 61 -0.01 8.54 -0.36
C ARG A 61 0.60 9.92 -0.09
N GLY A 62 -0.22 10.86 0.35
CA GLY A 62 0.13 12.27 0.58
C GLY A 62 1.31 12.46 1.55
N MET A 63 2.06 13.54 1.37
CA MET A 63 3.21 13.86 2.23
C MET A 63 2.74 14.43 3.57
N ILE A 64 3.48 14.14 4.63
CA ILE A 64 3.35 14.86 5.90
C ILE A 64 4.53 15.83 5.99
N LEU A 65 4.22 17.10 6.21
CA LEU A 65 5.17 18.21 6.23
C LEU A 65 5.18 18.87 7.61
N ASP A 66 6.30 19.48 7.97
CA ASP A 66 6.39 20.37 9.12
C ASP A 66 5.79 21.76 8.79
N ARG A 67 5.75 22.64 9.78
CA ARG A 67 5.17 23.98 9.62
C ARG A 67 5.90 24.88 8.61
N HIS A 68 7.14 24.55 8.23
CA HIS A 68 7.96 25.24 7.23
C HIS A 68 7.96 24.54 5.88
N GLY A 69 7.27 23.41 5.75
CA GLY A 69 7.18 22.63 4.51
C GLY A 69 8.23 21.52 4.40
N GLU A 70 9.01 21.25 5.44
CA GLU A 70 10.01 20.19 5.43
C GLU A 70 9.34 18.81 5.49
N PRO A 71 9.77 17.84 4.65
CA PRO A 71 9.13 16.54 4.58
C PRO A 71 9.43 15.67 5.80
N LEU A 72 8.37 15.31 6.54
CA LEU A 72 8.43 14.42 7.70
C LEU A 72 8.11 12.96 7.33
N ALA A 73 7.23 12.76 6.35
CA ALA A 73 6.92 11.45 5.78
C ALA A 73 6.64 11.55 4.27
N ILE A 74 7.31 10.70 3.49
CA ILE A 74 7.21 10.68 2.03
C ILE A 74 6.97 9.27 1.51
N SER A 75 6.32 9.15 0.36
CA SER A 75 6.04 7.87 -0.28
C SER A 75 7.03 7.64 -1.42
N SER A 76 7.98 6.72 -1.23
CA SER A 76 9.01 6.43 -2.23
C SER A 76 8.55 5.32 -3.19
N PRO A 77 8.78 5.44 -4.51
CA PRO A 77 8.43 4.40 -5.45
C PRO A 77 9.31 3.16 -5.25
N VAL A 78 8.66 2.01 -5.09
CA VAL A 78 9.30 0.70 -4.94
C VAL A 78 8.63 -0.30 -5.86
N HIS A 79 9.22 -1.49 -5.98
CA HIS A 79 8.57 -2.59 -6.67
C HIS A 79 8.40 -3.80 -5.76
N SER A 80 7.35 -4.57 -6.00
CA SER A 80 7.20 -5.91 -5.47
C SER A 80 7.49 -6.91 -6.57
N VAL A 81 8.39 -7.84 -6.27
CA VAL A 81 8.70 -8.99 -7.11
C VAL A 81 7.70 -10.09 -6.78
N TRP A 82 6.95 -10.51 -7.80
CA TRP A 82 6.01 -11.61 -7.70
C TRP A 82 6.17 -12.55 -8.87
N VAL A 83 5.68 -13.78 -8.70
CA VAL A 83 5.70 -14.80 -9.74
C VAL A 83 4.32 -15.41 -9.93
N ASN A 84 4.05 -15.88 -11.15
CA ASN A 84 2.99 -16.83 -11.44
C ASN A 84 3.61 -18.24 -11.48
N PRO A 85 3.42 -19.07 -10.43
CA PRO A 85 3.96 -20.42 -10.37
C PRO A 85 3.68 -21.31 -11.58
N GLN A 86 2.55 -21.12 -12.27
CA GLN A 86 2.18 -21.93 -13.44
C GLN A 86 3.02 -21.65 -14.69
N HIS A 87 3.71 -20.50 -14.73
CA HIS A 87 4.55 -20.10 -15.86
C HIS A 87 5.98 -19.76 -15.39
N PHE A 88 6.31 -20.10 -14.14
CA PHE A 88 7.59 -19.78 -13.54
C PHE A 88 8.60 -20.89 -13.82
N GLU A 89 9.33 -20.74 -14.93
CA GLU A 89 10.29 -21.72 -15.43
C GLU A 89 11.71 -21.11 -15.52
N PRO A 90 12.38 -20.86 -14.38
CA PRO A 90 13.72 -20.30 -14.38
C PRO A 90 14.79 -21.38 -14.62
N SER A 91 15.85 -21.02 -15.34
CA SER A 91 17.09 -21.82 -15.35
C SER A 91 17.79 -21.80 -13.98
N ARG A 92 18.63 -22.80 -13.72
CA ARG A 92 19.43 -22.87 -12.47
C ARG A 92 20.31 -21.63 -12.28
N GLU A 93 20.85 -21.08 -13.36
CA GLU A 93 21.61 -19.83 -13.33
C GLU A 93 20.75 -18.61 -13.01
N GLN A 94 19.56 -18.51 -13.63
CA GLN A 94 18.61 -17.44 -13.34
C GLN A 94 18.15 -17.45 -11.88
N LEU A 95 17.88 -18.63 -11.31
CA LEU A 95 17.57 -18.78 -9.89
C LEU A 95 18.71 -18.30 -9.00
N LYS A 96 19.96 -18.66 -9.32
CA LYS A 96 21.14 -18.22 -8.57
C LYS A 96 21.29 -16.70 -8.63
N LYS A 97 21.18 -16.10 -9.81
CA LYS A 97 21.25 -14.64 -10.00
C LYS A 97 20.10 -13.92 -9.29
N LEU A 98 18.88 -14.45 -9.36
CA LEU A 98 17.72 -13.90 -8.66
C LEU A 98 17.94 -13.89 -7.14
N GLY A 99 18.44 -14.99 -6.58
CA GLY A 99 18.78 -15.08 -5.16
C GLY A 99 19.84 -14.06 -4.74
N GLN A 100 20.88 -13.86 -5.56
CA GLN A 100 21.93 -12.86 -5.32
C GLN A 100 21.38 -11.43 -5.34
N VAL A 101 20.58 -11.08 -6.35
CA VAL A 101 20.01 -9.73 -6.51
C VAL A 101 19.03 -9.40 -5.40
N LEU A 102 18.23 -10.37 -4.96
CA LEU A 102 17.24 -10.19 -3.89
C LEU A 102 17.81 -10.40 -2.47
N ASN A 103 19.06 -10.86 -2.37
CA ASN A 103 19.69 -11.27 -1.12
C ASN A 103 18.84 -12.30 -0.34
N ILE A 104 18.34 -13.32 -1.05
CA ILE A 104 17.56 -14.43 -0.49
C ILE A 104 18.22 -15.77 -0.81
N THR A 105 18.14 -16.71 0.12
CA THR A 105 18.71 -18.05 -0.07
C THR A 105 17.83 -18.92 -0.97
N ALA A 106 18.42 -19.92 -1.61
CA ALA A 106 17.66 -20.87 -2.42
C ALA A 106 16.58 -21.60 -1.60
N GLY A 107 16.87 -21.90 -0.32
CA GLY A 107 15.91 -22.50 0.60
C GLY A 107 14.72 -21.59 0.92
N GLN A 108 14.95 -20.29 1.11
CA GLN A 108 13.86 -19.31 1.29
C GLN A 108 12.99 -19.20 0.05
N LEU A 109 13.60 -19.18 -1.14
CA LEU A 109 12.87 -19.10 -2.40
C LEU A 109 12.03 -20.38 -2.64
N GLN A 110 12.61 -21.56 -2.44
CA GLN A 110 11.88 -22.83 -2.53
C GLN A 110 10.76 -22.91 -1.49
N GLY A 111 10.98 -22.44 -0.26
CA GLY A 111 9.96 -22.38 0.78
C GLY A 111 8.76 -21.53 0.37
N LYS A 112 8.98 -20.40 -0.30
CA LYS A 112 7.91 -19.53 -0.81
C LYS A 112 7.12 -20.14 -1.96
N LEU A 113 7.76 -20.98 -2.77
CA LEU A 113 7.15 -21.65 -3.93
C LEU A 113 6.57 -23.04 -3.59
N LYS A 114 6.83 -23.54 -2.39
CA LYS A 114 6.30 -24.81 -1.93
C LYS A 114 4.78 -24.72 -1.82
N ASN A 115 4.09 -25.71 -2.39
CA ASN A 115 2.62 -25.79 -2.40
C ASN A 115 1.91 -24.61 -3.09
N THR A 116 2.58 -23.92 -4.02
CA THR A 116 1.96 -22.81 -4.78
C THR A 116 1.70 -23.13 -6.25
N ALA A 117 1.86 -24.39 -6.69
CA ALA A 117 1.74 -24.77 -8.10
C ALA A 117 0.36 -24.45 -8.72
N THR A 118 -0.71 -24.45 -7.91
CA THR A 118 -2.07 -24.08 -8.34
C THR A 118 -2.37 -22.58 -8.27
N LYS A 119 -1.49 -21.80 -7.64
CA LYS A 119 -1.66 -20.35 -7.48
C LYS A 119 -1.20 -19.63 -8.75
N HIS A 120 -1.84 -18.49 -9.02
CA HIS A 120 -1.51 -17.64 -10.16
C HIS A 120 -0.68 -16.41 -9.76
N PHE A 121 -0.41 -16.25 -8.46
CA PHE A 121 0.26 -15.09 -7.88
C PHE A 121 0.91 -15.45 -6.54
N VAL A 122 2.21 -15.17 -6.40
CA VAL A 122 2.99 -15.33 -5.17
C VAL A 122 4.01 -14.21 -5.06
N TYR A 123 4.03 -13.49 -3.95
CA TYR A 123 5.09 -12.51 -3.66
C TYR A 123 6.39 -13.22 -3.30
N ILE A 124 7.46 -12.90 -4.03
CA ILE A 124 8.83 -13.30 -3.68
C ILE A 124 9.41 -12.29 -2.68
N GLN A 125 9.31 -11.00 -2.99
CA GLN A 125 9.82 -9.95 -2.13
C GLN A 125 9.09 -8.64 -2.42
N ARG A 126 8.63 -7.96 -1.37
CA ARG A 126 7.94 -6.68 -1.48
C ARG A 126 8.89 -5.52 -1.18
N GLY A 127 8.67 -4.38 -1.82
CA GLY A 127 9.37 -3.14 -1.53
C GLY A 127 10.86 -3.12 -1.89
N VAL A 128 11.25 -3.73 -3.00
CA VAL A 128 12.61 -3.63 -3.55
C VAL A 128 12.83 -2.27 -4.20
N SER A 129 14.07 -1.77 -4.15
CA SER A 129 14.42 -0.50 -4.79
C SER A 129 14.28 -0.58 -6.32
N PRO A 130 14.11 0.57 -7.01
CA PRO A 130 14.08 0.61 -8.47
C PRO A 130 15.29 -0.05 -9.14
N ASP A 131 16.49 0.06 -8.55
CA ASP A 131 17.72 -0.54 -9.10
C ASP A 131 17.68 -2.07 -9.03
N ILE A 132 17.26 -2.63 -7.88
CA ILE A 132 17.07 -4.07 -7.71
C ILE A 132 15.97 -4.55 -8.67
N ALA A 133 14.88 -3.79 -8.81
CA ALA A 133 13.80 -4.10 -9.74
C ALA A 133 14.30 -4.15 -11.20
N ALA A 134 15.13 -3.20 -11.63
CA ALA A 134 15.74 -3.19 -12.96
C ALA A 134 16.62 -4.42 -13.18
N ALA A 135 17.47 -4.78 -12.20
CA ALA A 135 18.29 -5.98 -12.24
C ALA A 135 17.45 -7.27 -12.33
N VAL A 136 16.36 -7.38 -11.56
CA VAL A 136 15.42 -8.51 -11.62
C VAL A 136 14.74 -8.59 -12.98
N LYS A 137 14.29 -7.45 -13.54
CA LYS A 137 13.66 -7.40 -14.88
C LYS A 137 14.63 -7.86 -15.98
N ALA A 138 15.92 -7.53 -15.86
CA ALA A 138 16.95 -7.91 -16.81
C ALA A 138 17.19 -9.43 -16.89
N LEU A 139 16.82 -10.20 -15.84
CA LEU A 139 16.94 -11.66 -15.85
C LEU A 139 15.97 -12.36 -16.82
N LYS A 140 14.93 -11.67 -17.29
CA LYS A 140 13.93 -12.16 -18.27
C LYS A 140 13.39 -13.55 -17.92
N ILE A 141 13.06 -13.77 -16.64
CA ILE A 141 12.55 -15.06 -16.16
C ILE A 141 11.06 -15.18 -16.52
N PRO A 142 10.63 -16.25 -17.22
CA PRO A 142 9.22 -16.51 -17.48
C PRO A 142 8.41 -16.57 -16.18
N GLY A 143 7.20 -16.02 -16.18
CA GLY A 143 6.33 -16.02 -15.01
C GLY A 143 6.76 -15.08 -13.87
N LEU A 144 7.91 -14.41 -13.95
CA LEU A 144 8.32 -13.36 -13.01
C LEU A 144 7.84 -11.99 -13.50
N ALA A 145 7.26 -11.21 -12.59
CA ALA A 145 6.81 -9.86 -12.89
C ALA A 145 7.06 -8.91 -11.71
N LEU A 146 7.04 -7.62 -12.05
CA LEU A 146 7.19 -6.53 -11.11
C LEU A 146 5.86 -5.79 -11.00
N GLN A 147 5.46 -5.49 -9.77
CA GLN A 147 4.34 -4.61 -9.47
C GLN A 147 4.89 -3.34 -8.84
N ARG A 148 4.54 -2.18 -9.41
CA ARG A 148 4.90 -0.89 -8.82
C ARG A 148 4.06 -0.66 -7.56
N GLU A 149 4.72 -0.32 -6.47
CA GLU A 149 4.13 0.01 -5.18
C GLU A 149 4.80 1.28 -4.63
N TYR A 150 4.29 1.77 -3.51
CA TYR A 150 4.94 2.82 -2.74
C TYR A 150 5.31 2.29 -1.36
N LYS A 151 6.42 2.80 -0.83
CA LYS A 151 6.84 2.53 0.53
C LYS A 151 6.97 3.86 1.27
N ARG A 152 6.36 3.92 2.45
CA ARG A 152 6.50 5.07 3.34
C ARG A 152 7.92 5.16 3.90
N TYR A 153 8.50 6.36 3.82
CA TYR A 153 9.82 6.70 4.30
C TYR A 153 9.75 7.94 5.20
N TYR A 154 10.46 7.90 6.32
CA TYR A 154 10.46 8.93 7.35
C TYR A 154 11.87 9.52 7.48
N PRO A 155 12.17 10.67 6.84
CA PRO A 155 13.52 11.24 6.80
C PRO A 155 14.10 11.55 8.19
N ALA A 156 13.28 12.06 9.10
CA ALA A 156 13.68 12.38 10.48
C ALA A 156 13.75 11.15 11.40
N GLY A 157 13.37 9.96 10.92
CA GLY A 157 13.50 8.70 11.65
C GLY A 157 12.90 8.72 13.05
N GLU A 158 13.74 8.46 14.05
CA GLU A 158 13.34 8.34 15.46
C GLU A 158 12.88 9.65 16.11
N VAL A 159 13.26 10.80 15.52
CA VAL A 159 13.01 12.15 16.06
C VAL A 159 11.52 12.49 16.07
N THR A 160 10.77 12.01 15.07
CA THR A 160 9.34 12.31 14.87
C THR A 160 8.46 11.07 14.99
N ALA A 161 9.02 9.93 15.41
CA ALA A 161 8.40 8.62 15.29
C ALA A 161 7.03 8.51 15.98
N HIS A 162 6.90 8.99 17.22
CA HIS A 162 5.62 8.92 17.96
C HIS A 162 4.56 9.89 17.44
N ILE A 163 4.97 11.03 16.88
CA ILE A 163 4.04 11.99 16.28
C ILE A 163 3.46 11.40 15.00
N LEU A 164 4.35 10.96 14.10
CA LEU A 164 3.93 10.47 12.78
C LEU A 164 3.29 9.09 12.87
N GLY A 165 3.83 8.22 13.73
CA GLY A 165 3.53 6.80 13.73
C GLY A 165 4.19 6.09 12.53
N PHE A 166 3.52 5.07 12.02
CA PHE A 166 3.99 4.32 10.86
C PHE A 166 2.81 3.74 10.07
N THR A 167 3.05 3.35 8.80
CA THR A 167 2.11 2.56 8.01
C THR A 167 2.45 1.06 8.08
N ASN A 168 1.52 0.18 7.70
CA ASN A 168 1.76 -1.26 7.56
C ASN A 168 2.39 -1.61 6.18
N ILE A 169 2.40 -2.88 5.77
CA ILE A 169 2.98 -3.29 4.48
C ILE A 169 2.10 -2.90 3.27
N ASP A 170 0.83 -2.60 3.52
CA ASP A 170 -0.15 -2.19 2.52
C ASP A 170 -0.42 -0.68 2.58
N ASP A 171 0.52 0.07 3.14
CA ASP A 171 0.53 1.53 3.24
C ASP A 171 -0.66 2.15 4.00
N LYS A 172 -1.28 1.37 4.90
CA LYS A 172 -2.32 1.84 5.82
C LYS A 172 -1.69 2.36 7.11
N GLY A 173 -2.07 3.55 7.55
CA GLY A 173 -1.64 4.11 8.83
C GLY A 173 -1.99 3.22 10.02
N GLN A 174 -1.07 3.06 10.97
CA GLN A 174 -1.24 2.20 12.15
C GLN A 174 -1.14 2.97 13.46
N GLU A 175 -0.37 4.06 13.50
CA GLU A 175 -0.17 4.88 14.71
C GLU A 175 -0.14 6.37 14.34
N GLY A 176 -0.26 7.24 15.35
CA GLY A 176 0.01 8.68 15.23
C GLY A 176 -0.81 9.41 14.15
N VAL A 177 -0.17 10.38 13.49
CA VAL A 177 -0.76 11.15 12.39
C VAL A 177 -1.13 10.23 11.22
N GLU A 178 -0.33 9.22 10.92
CA GLU A 178 -0.59 8.27 9.84
C GLU A 178 -1.93 7.56 10.02
N LEU A 179 -2.26 7.14 11.26
CA LEU A 179 -3.53 6.51 11.59
C LEU A 179 -4.69 7.52 11.58
N SER A 180 -4.55 8.61 12.35
CA SER A 180 -5.63 9.59 12.55
C SER A 180 -6.07 10.26 11.24
N HIS A 181 -5.14 10.44 10.29
CA HIS A 181 -5.42 11.06 9.00
C HIS A 181 -5.30 10.08 7.81
N ASN A 182 -5.42 8.77 8.05
CA ASN A 182 -5.24 7.77 6.99
C ASN A 182 -6.17 8.02 5.78
N ALA A 183 -7.43 8.39 6.03
CA ALA A 183 -8.41 8.63 4.97
C ALA A 183 -8.04 9.79 4.03
N GLN A 184 -7.41 10.83 4.57
CA GLN A 184 -6.93 11.98 3.79
C GLN A 184 -5.63 11.64 3.05
N LEU A 185 -4.72 10.93 3.72
CA LEU A 185 -3.39 10.60 3.19
C LEU A 185 -3.42 9.52 2.11
N GLU A 186 -4.31 8.54 2.15
CA GLU A 186 -4.23 7.35 1.27
C GLU A 186 -4.59 7.63 -0.19
N GLY A 187 -5.46 8.61 -0.44
CA GLY A 187 -6.03 8.84 -1.77
C GLY A 187 -6.94 7.71 -2.22
N THR A 188 -7.19 7.59 -3.53
CA THR A 188 -8.01 6.52 -4.11
C THR A 188 -7.34 5.90 -5.32
N ASN A 189 -7.14 4.58 -5.28
CA ASN A 189 -6.55 3.83 -6.39
C ASN A 189 -7.41 3.93 -7.67
N GLY A 190 -6.70 4.04 -8.79
CA GLY A 190 -7.28 3.95 -10.13
C GLY A 190 -7.49 2.49 -10.53
N LYS A 191 -8.21 2.28 -11.64
CA LYS A 191 -8.41 0.97 -12.25
C LYS A 191 -8.11 1.03 -13.73
N LYS A 192 -7.22 0.15 -14.18
CA LYS A 192 -6.92 -0.05 -15.59
C LYS A 192 -7.28 -1.46 -16.01
N ARG A 193 -8.01 -1.56 -17.10
CA ARG A 193 -8.32 -2.82 -17.76
C ARG A 193 -7.17 -3.18 -18.69
N MET A 194 -6.53 -4.30 -18.45
CA MET A 194 -5.47 -4.83 -19.32
C MET A 194 -5.87 -6.19 -19.88
N TYR A 195 -5.36 -6.47 -21.07
CA TYR A 195 -5.55 -7.74 -21.76
C TYR A 195 -4.32 -8.62 -21.57
N ARG A 196 -4.53 -9.92 -21.31
CA ARG A 196 -3.47 -10.92 -21.26
C ARG A 196 -3.41 -11.70 -22.55
N ASN A 197 -2.20 -11.88 -23.08
CA ASN A 197 -1.95 -12.80 -24.19
C ASN A 197 -2.05 -14.26 -23.71
N GLY A 198 -2.01 -15.23 -24.65
CA GLY A 198 -2.09 -16.66 -24.35
C GLY A 198 -0.96 -17.21 -23.46
N ILE A 199 0.09 -16.41 -23.23
CA ILE A 199 1.26 -16.73 -22.38
C ILE A 199 1.15 -16.00 -21.02
N GLY A 200 0.04 -15.31 -20.75
CA GLY A 200 -0.26 -14.65 -19.48
C GLY A 200 0.40 -13.29 -19.27
N GLN A 201 1.14 -12.76 -20.26
CA GLN A 201 1.72 -11.42 -20.22
C GLN A 201 0.67 -10.37 -20.59
N PHE A 202 0.76 -9.20 -19.96
CA PHE A 202 -0.11 -8.08 -20.29
C PHE A 202 0.33 -7.44 -21.62
N VAL A 203 -0.61 -7.30 -22.55
CA VAL A 203 -0.41 -6.62 -23.83
C VAL A 203 -0.47 -5.10 -23.60
N GLU A 204 0.42 -4.34 -24.25
CA GLU A 204 0.34 -2.88 -24.27
C GLU A 204 -0.97 -2.43 -24.95
N GLY A 205 -1.61 -1.40 -24.39
CA GLY A 205 -2.98 -1.02 -24.77
C GLY A 205 -4.01 -1.59 -23.80
N GLY A 206 -4.51 -0.73 -22.91
CA GLY A 206 -5.53 -1.06 -21.94
C GLY A 206 -6.44 0.14 -21.68
N THR A 207 -7.69 -0.12 -21.33
CA THR A 207 -8.68 0.94 -21.10
C THR A 207 -8.60 1.42 -19.66
N LEU A 208 -8.37 2.72 -19.46
CA LEU A 208 -8.51 3.32 -18.13
C LEU A 208 -9.99 3.31 -17.74
N LEU A 209 -10.32 2.63 -16.64
CA LEU A 209 -11.69 2.56 -16.12
C LEU A 209 -11.95 3.65 -15.07
N LYS A 210 -10.95 3.91 -14.23
CA LYS A 210 -10.99 4.93 -13.19
C LYS A 210 -9.59 5.50 -13.02
N ARG A 211 -9.47 6.82 -13.01
CA ARG A 211 -8.20 7.50 -12.70
C ARG A 211 -7.95 7.46 -11.20
N GLU A 212 -6.71 7.22 -10.81
CA GLU A 212 -6.22 7.38 -9.45
C GLU A 212 -6.32 8.84 -9.00
N LYS A 213 -6.61 9.05 -7.71
CA LYS A 213 -6.51 10.35 -7.04
C LYS A 213 -5.47 10.20 -5.94
N ASP A 214 -4.41 10.98 -5.99
CA ASP A 214 -3.39 10.98 -4.95
C ASP A 214 -3.97 11.49 -3.62
N GLY A 215 -3.36 11.04 -2.54
CA GLY A 215 -3.67 11.51 -1.20
C GLY A 215 -3.25 12.94 -0.99
N GLU A 216 -3.94 13.61 -0.08
CA GLU A 216 -3.70 15.02 0.22
C GLU A 216 -2.53 15.17 1.19
N ASN A 217 -1.73 16.22 0.99
CA ASN A 217 -0.63 16.54 1.90
C ASN A 217 -1.19 17.13 3.20
N ILE A 218 -0.50 16.84 4.31
CA ILE A 218 -0.85 17.38 5.63
C ILE A 218 0.33 18.19 6.14
N GLN A 219 0.06 19.42 6.54
CA GLN A 219 1.02 20.28 7.20
C GLN A 219 0.76 20.28 8.70
N LEU A 220 1.77 19.91 9.48
CA LEU A 220 1.70 19.89 10.94
C LEU A 220 2.13 21.24 11.53
N SER A 221 1.72 21.50 12.77
CA SER A 221 2.23 22.63 13.57
C SER A 221 3.67 22.42 14.08
N ILE A 222 4.20 21.21 13.94
CA ILE A 222 5.54 20.82 14.40
C ILE A 222 6.59 21.65 13.66
N ASP A 223 7.53 22.22 14.42
CA ASP A 223 8.77 22.78 13.88
C ASP A 223 9.86 21.72 14.00
N LEU A 224 10.38 21.23 12.87
CA LEU A 224 11.35 20.12 12.88
C LEU A 224 12.63 20.47 13.67
N ARG A 225 13.02 21.75 13.73
CA ARG A 225 14.21 22.19 14.47
C ARG A 225 13.96 22.12 15.97
N LEU A 226 12.81 22.64 16.43
CA LEU A 226 12.41 22.53 17.84
C LEU A 226 12.20 21.07 18.25
N GLN A 227 11.62 20.26 17.37
CA GLN A 227 11.46 18.83 17.59
C GLN A 227 12.80 18.14 17.80
N TYR A 228 13.79 18.41 16.94
CA TYR A 228 15.13 17.83 17.05
C TYR A 228 15.84 18.24 18.36
N LEU A 229 15.77 19.53 18.72
CA LEU A 229 16.36 20.03 19.98
C LEU A 229 15.69 19.39 21.21
N THR A 230 14.36 19.31 21.20
CA THR A 230 13.58 18.68 22.27
C THR A 230 13.93 17.20 22.40
N TYR A 231 14.00 16.49 21.28
CA TYR A 231 14.39 15.09 21.22
C TYR A 231 15.78 14.86 21.82
N GLN A 232 16.78 15.64 21.40
CA GLN A 232 18.16 15.54 21.88
C GLN A 232 18.27 15.82 23.37
N ALA A 233 17.67 16.91 23.85
CA ALA A 233 17.68 17.29 25.26
C ALA A 233 17.03 16.22 26.14
N LEU A 234 15.87 15.69 25.71
CA LEU A 234 15.18 14.62 26.43
C LEU A 234 15.99 13.32 26.45
N LYS A 235 16.57 12.92 25.31
CA LYS A 235 17.44 11.73 25.21
C LYS A 235 18.63 11.83 26.15
N GLN A 236 19.29 13.00 26.18
CA GLN A 236 20.41 13.26 27.07
C GLN A 236 19.99 13.22 28.54
N ALA A 237 18.88 13.86 28.91
CA ALA A 237 18.37 13.86 30.28
C ALA A 237 18.02 12.45 30.77
N VAL A 238 17.27 11.69 29.97
CA VAL A 238 16.88 10.30 30.30
C VAL A 238 18.11 9.41 30.44
N SER A 239 19.09 9.53 29.54
CA SER A 239 20.34 8.78 29.62
C SER A 239 21.19 9.17 30.84
N HIS A 240 21.37 10.47 31.07
CA HIS A 240 22.17 11.00 32.18
C HIS A 240 21.61 10.56 33.55
N HIS A 241 20.29 10.65 33.71
CA HIS A 241 19.62 10.23 34.95
C HIS A 241 19.29 8.75 35.02
N LYS A 242 19.64 7.96 33.98
CA LYS A 242 19.26 6.54 33.85
C LYS A 242 17.75 6.32 34.09
N ALA A 243 16.93 7.26 33.61
CA ALA A 243 15.50 7.21 33.78
C ALA A 243 14.88 6.12 32.89
N ALA A 244 13.78 5.51 33.32
CA ALA A 244 13.09 4.49 32.53
C ALA A 244 12.40 5.07 31.28
N SER A 245 11.90 6.30 31.37
CA SER A 245 11.21 7.00 30.29
C SER A 245 11.15 8.51 30.56
N GLY A 246 10.79 9.28 29.53
CA GLY A 246 10.47 10.70 29.67
C GLY A 246 9.68 11.22 28.49
N SER A 247 9.01 12.36 28.67
CA SER A 247 8.27 13.07 27.62
C SER A 247 8.53 14.57 27.72
N ALA A 248 8.53 15.26 26.59
CA ALA A 248 8.65 16.71 26.52
C ALA A 248 7.73 17.25 25.42
N VAL A 249 7.01 18.32 25.74
CA VAL A 249 6.07 18.98 24.82
C VAL A 249 6.34 20.49 24.83
N ILE A 250 6.40 21.10 23.65
CA ILE A 250 6.49 22.55 23.46
C ILE A 250 5.21 23.01 22.77
N VAL A 251 4.58 24.03 23.34
CA VAL A 251 3.31 24.60 22.85
C VAL A 251 3.46 26.10 22.68
N ASP A 252 2.90 26.65 21.60
CA ASP A 252 2.72 28.09 21.45
C ASP A 252 1.55 28.54 22.33
N VAL A 253 1.81 29.42 23.30
CA VAL A 253 0.80 29.87 24.27
C VAL A 253 -0.28 30.78 23.66
N ASN A 254 -0.01 31.40 22.52
CA ASN A 254 -0.95 32.31 21.87
C ASN A 254 -1.88 31.55 20.92
N THR A 255 -1.35 30.56 20.18
CA THR A 255 -2.13 29.81 19.18
C THR A 255 -2.63 28.46 19.69
N GLY A 256 -2.03 27.91 20.75
CA GLY A 256 -2.29 26.56 21.24
C GLY A 256 -1.65 25.46 20.38
N GLU A 257 -0.87 25.81 19.37
CA GLU A 257 -0.19 24.86 18.49
C GLU A 257 0.91 24.08 19.21
N VAL A 258 0.98 22.78 18.98
CA VAL A 258 2.09 21.95 19.46
C VAL A 258 3.26 22.11 18.49
N LEU A 259 4.38 22.64 18.98
CA LEU A 259 5.58 22.90 18.18
C LEU A 259 6.57 21.72 18.20
N ALA A 260 6.59 20.98 19.31
CA ALA A 260 7.39 19.77 19.48
C ALA A 260 6.75 18.82 20.49
N MET A 261 6.90 17.52 20.27
CA MET A 261 6.46 16.45 21.17
C MET A 261 7.42 15.26 21.04
N ALA A 262 8.24 15.01 22.05
CA ALA A 262 9.21 13.92 22.06
C ALA A 262 8.97 12.98 23.24
N ASN A 263 9.24 11.68 23.05
CA ASN A 263 9.25 10.69 24.11
C ASN A 263 10.52 9.85 24.07
N GLN A 264 10.87 9.27 25.21
CA GLN A 264 11.91 8.26 25.37
C GLN A 264 11.36 7.08 26.20
N PRO A 265 11.68 5.82 25.85
CA PRO A 265 12.40 5.40 24.64
C PRO A 265 11.61 5.70 23.35
N THR A 266 12.32 5.71 22.21
CA THR A 266 11.74 5.90 20.86
C THR A 266 12.06 4.72 19.96
N PHE A 267 11.57 4.76 18.73
CA PHE A 267 11.79 3.75 17.71
C PHE A 267 12.08 4.35 16.34
N ASN A 268 12.66 3.57 15.43
CA ASN A 268 12.83 3.99 14.04
C ASN A 268 11.65 3.48 13.18
N PRO A 269 10.76 4.36 12.68
CA PRO A 269 9.59 3.94 11.90
C PRO A 269 9.96 3.32 10.54
N ASN A 270 11.19 3.53 10.06
CA ASN A 270 11.69 2.88 8.84
C ASN A 270 12.11 1.41 9.08
N ASN A 271 12.41 1.01 10.33
CA ASN A 271 12.78 -0.35 10.69
C ASN A 271 11.78 -0.97 11.68
N ARG A 272 10.85 -1.75 11.14
CA ARG A 272 9.73 -2.33 11.89
C ARG A 272 9.95 -3.75 12.42
N ARG A 273 11.11 -4.37 12.15
CA ARG A 273 11.32 -5.82 12.38
C ARG A 273 11.36 -6.22 13.85
N ALA A 274 11.66 -5.27 14.75
CA ALA A 274 11.87 -5.52 16.18
C ALA A 274 11.08 -4.53 17.06
N LEU A 275 9.93 -4.03 16.57
CA LEU A 275 9.12 -3.07 17.36
C LEU A 275 8.27 -3.81 18.38
N HIS A 276 8.40 -3.41 19.64
CA HIS A 276 7.49 -3.79 20.71
C HIS A 276 6.46 -2.68 20.96
N ALA A 277 5.29 -3.05 21.51
CA ALA A 277 4.23 -2.09 21.79
C ALA A 277 4.65 -0.93 22.71
N ALA A 278 5.61 -1.18 23.60
CA ALA A 278 6.15 -0.16 24.49
C ALA A 278 6.97 0.92 23.74
N ASP A 279 7.55 0.60 22.58
CA ASP A 279 8.47 1.48 21.87
C ASP A 279 7.73 2.57 21.10
N TYR A 280 6.57 2.25 20.52
CA TYR A 280 5.76 3.19 19.75
C TYR A 280 4.65 3.88 20.55
N ARG A 281 4.60 3.66 21.86
CA ARG A 281 3.67 4.33 22.77
C ARG A 281 4.01 5.83 22.90
N ASN A 282 3.08 6.70 22.48
CA ASN A 282 3.22 8.14 22.67
C ASN A 282 2.85 8.56 24.10
N ARG A 283 3.82 8.44 25.01
CA ARG A 283 3.65 8.66 26.45
C ARG A 283 3.11 10.05 26.80
N ALA A 284 3.45 11.08 26.02
CA ALA A 284 2.95 12.43 26.22
C ALA A 284 1.42 12.54 26.13
N VAL A 285 0.77 11.58 25.46
CA VAL A 285 -0.69 11.56 25.25
C VAL A 285 -1.35 10.37 25.96
N THR A 286 -0.69 9.21 26.00
CA THR A 286 -1.30 7.97 26.51
C THR A 286 -1.10 7.73 28.00
N ASP A 287 -0.05 8.32 28.60
CA ASP A 287 0.34 7.99 29.97
C ASP A 287 -0.24 9.03 30.94
N LEU A 288 -1.06 8.56 31.87
CA LEU A 288 -1.53 9.38 32.98
C LEU A 288 -0.49 9.35 34.11
N PHE A 289 -0.23 10.51 34.70
CA PHE A 289 0.60 10.65 35.88
C PHE A 289 0.04 11.75 36.80
N GLU A 290 0.36 11.66 38.08
CA GLU A 290 -0.03 12.68 39.04
C GLU A 290 0.78 13.97 38.80
N PRO A 291 0.14 15.14 38.63
CA PRO A 291 0.84 16.38 38.28
C PRO A 291 1.74 16.91 39.42
N GLY A 292 1.55 16.42 40.65
CA GLY A 292 2.30 16.88 41.82
C GLY A 292 2.25 18.39 41.98
N SER A 293 3.40 19.02 42.27
CA SER A 293 3.47 20.47 42.48
C SER A 293 3.14 21.31 41.24
N THR A 294 3.10 20.73 40.03
CA THR A 294 2.81 21.49 38.79
C THR A 294 1.36 22.00 38.71
N ILE A 295 0.44 21.44 39.50
CA ILE A 295 -0.96 21.90 39.57
C ILE A 295 -1.14 23.16 40.44
N LYS A 296 -0.17 23.46 41.33
CA LYS A 296 -0.30 24.53 42.34
C LYS A 296 -0.62 25.93 41.76
N PRO A 297 -0.09 26.36 40.60
CA PRO A 297 -0.48 27.63 39.99
C PRO A 297 -1.98 27.76 39.75
N PHE A 298 -2.66 26.67 39.37
CA PHE A 298 -4.12 26.67 39.17
C PHE A 298 -4.88 26.81 40.50
N ILE A 299 -4.36 26.21 41.58
CA ILE A 299 -4.92 26.37 42.93
C ILE A 299 -4.80 27.82 43.38
N ILE A 300 -3.62 28.44 43.18
CA ILE A 300 -3.39 29.85 43.51
C ILE A 300 -4.31 30.75 42.68
N ALA A 301 -4.44 30.51 41.37
CA ALA A 301 -5.36 31.24 40.51
C ALA A 301 -6.82 31.12 40.99
N SER A 302 -7.25 29.94 41.43
CA SER A 302 -8.57 29.71 42.01
C SER A 302 -8.75 30.46 43.34
N ALA A 303 -7.74 30.45 44.21
CA ALA A 303 -7.75 31.17 45.48
C ALA A 303 -7.89 32.68 45.28
N LEU A 304 -7.11 33.27 44.35
CA LEU A 304 -7.22 34.68 43.98
C LEU A 304 -8.58 34.99 43.33
N LYS A 305 -9.08 34.11 42.44
CA LYS A 305 -10.40 34.25 41.81
C LYS A 305 -11.55 34.22 42.82
N SER A 306 -11.40 33.49 43.93
CA SER A 306 -12.39 33.43 45.01
C SER A 306 -12.58 34.75 45.75
N LYS A 307 -11.66 35.72 45.58
CA LYS A 307 -11.58 36.99 46.31
C LYS A 307 -11.44 36.85 47.84
N LYS A 308 -11.31 35.63 48.37
CA LYS A 308 -10.99 35.36 49.79
C LYS A 308 -9.52 35.59 50.11
N PHE A 309 -8.68 35.51 49.08
CA PHE A 309 -7.23 35.70 49.16
C PHE A 309 -6.81 36.76 48.15
N THR A 310 -5.75 37.49 48.49
CA THR A 310 -5.12 38.49 47.64
C THR A 310 -3.64 38.16 47.50
N THR A 311 -2.93 38.87 46.63
CA THR A 311 -1.47 38.76 46.50
C THR A 311 -0.73 39.20 47.77
N ALA A 312 -1.39 39.88 48.71
CA ALA A 312 -0.84 40.31 49.99
C ALA A 312 -1.28 39.42 51.18
N SER A 313 -2.07 38.38 50.95
CA SER A 313 -2.52 37.49 52.01
C SER A 313 -1.35 36.70 52.62
N ILE A 314 -1.22 36.77 53.95
CA ILE A 314 -0.20 36.02 54.71
C ILE A 314 -0.79 34.65 55.08
N ILE A 315 -0.04 33.58 54.81
CA ILE A 315 -0.41 32.21 55.16
C ILE A 315 0.72 31.65 56.02
N ASP A 316 0.40 31.20 57.23
CA ASP A 316 1.35 30.47 58.06
C ASP A 316 1.60 29.09 57.45
N THR A 317 2.87 28.77 57.25
CA THR A 317 3.36 27.52 56.66
C THR A 317 4.27 26.79 57.64
N SER A 318 4.10 27.00 58.94
CA SER A 318 4.93 26.37 59.98
C SER A 318 4.38 24.99 60.38
N PRO A 319 5.26 24.00 60.65
CA PRO A 319 6.74 24.02 60.63
C PRO A 319 7.37 23.73 59.24
N GLY A 320 6.57 23.85 58.19
CA GLY A 320 6.84 23.58 56.79
C GLY A 320 5.49 23.42 56.08
N ILE A 321 5.50 23.22 54.77
CA ILE A 321 4.37 22.46 54.21
C ILE A 321 4.40 21.07 54.83
#